data_AF-A0A0N7J0S6-F1
#
_entry.id   AF-A0A0N7J0S6-F1
#
_cell.length_a   1.000
_cell.length_b   1.000
_cell.length_c   1.000
_cell.angle_alpha   90.00
_cell.angle_beta   90.00
_cell.angle_gamma   90.00
#
_symmetry.space_group_name_H-M   'P 1'
#
loop_
_entity.id
_entity.type
_entity.pdbx_description
1 polymer ?
#
loop_
_entity_poly.entity_id
_entity_poly.type
_entity_poly.pdbx_seq_one_letter_code
_entity_poly.pdbx_strand_id
1 'polypeptide(L)'
;MKSVTKREKIFEEKAEIEAKEREYVRELFAVAERFLSVERERRLYSSLGKVFGAEPLELKDPKMYKRGGYRQVGRKREFVKLGRQVAIERGIPAYNRAVGIPLGQRQLEPYLISGTDIIVDQDDTHHVNNPAIQQMVDDIKRTTIINLDIAHRLLQVRAGKEVTPETINLYLETLNHTVCGGAVAQEHLSEINPLLVKDAYAKVITGSDEVKDVLDRRFVIDIDALFHPTRAEQLKKALGDSIWVVLRVPTIAIRMADGDIATRWAAMQNTMAFIGSYGLSGEHIVSDLAFSFKHARVVRMGNKLWYQRMRGTNEPGGFPDGFICDFMQCERDLPGRRFLEVAQEDEEEAKKYAKAIVEGAGGIGAVIDNSVWLGFYMSGGIGFSNTTTAAALAGNVLEDFTDQVVEFTHRYAVGVRKITPTWDVIRLIVHMIIQFAMESYEKFPLLTEFHWGGAHRITVIGVIAAGSVGALTGSSTAALKAGHYAIAHLMKEGWLRTGWAGQEIQDHIGLPYLCSFRPEEGNLTELRGLNYPMQSFSAAHGALRAAAAYGAMIGRGTAWCTSPVVKAAFADPHLLFDFKNPRLCIAKAALRQFMPAGERDPTLPLH
;
A
#
# COMPACT_ATOMS: atom_id res chain seq x y z
N MET A 1 38.11 -39.13 44.02
CA MET A 1 37.01 -38.41 43.34
C MET A 1 37.18 -36.92 43.61
N LYS A 2 37.65 -36.13 42.64
CA LYS A 2 37.72 -34.67 42.77
C LYS A 2 36.30 -34.09 42.63
N SER A 3 35.85 -33.31 43.61
CA SER A 3 34.53 -32.66 43.54
C SER A 3 34.60 -31.49 42.57
N VAL A 4 33.96 -31.65 41.41
CA VAL A 4 33.75 -30.58 40.43
C VAL A 4 32.98 -29.46 41.12
N THR A 5 33.52 -28.25 41.08
CA THR A 5 32.92 -27.10 41.76
C THR A 5 31.67 -26.64 41.02
N LYS A 6 30.70 -26.06 41.74
CA LYS A 6 29.42 -25.56 41.19
C LYS A 6 29.60 -24.60 40.00
N ARG A 7 30.76 -23.93 39.91
CA ARG A 7 31.11 -23.01 38.83
C ARG A 7 31.53 -23.74 37.55
N GLU A 8 32.27 -24.85 37.67
CA GLU A 8 32.69 -25.68 36.53
C GLU A 8 31.49 -26.39 35.89
N LYS A 9 30.53 -26.88 36.69
CA LYS A 9 29.26 -27.43 36.18
C LYS A 9 28.45 -26.44 35.33
N ILE A 10 28.41 -25.17 35.73
CA ILE A 10 27.70 -24.12 34.97
C ILE A 10 28.39 -23.84 33.63
N PHE A 11 29.73 -23.90 33.58
CA PHE A 11 30.47 -23.74 32.33
C PHE A 11 30.32 -24.96 31.42
N GLU A 12 30.29 -26.18 31.97
CA GLU A 12 30.02 -27.42 31.22
C GLU A 12 28.59 -27.45 30.67
N GLU A 13 27.57 -27.10 31.47
CA GLU A 13 26.18 -26.99 31.01
C GLU A 13 26.03 -25.93 29.91
N LYS A 14 26.70 -24.78 30.04
CA LYS A 14 26.66 -23.73 29.02
C LYS A 14 27.36 -24.15 27.72
N ALA A 15 28.47 -24.88 27.83
CA ALA A 15 29.19 -25.44 26.69
C ALA A 15 28.41 -26.57 26.00
N GLU A 16 27.69 -27.40 26.76
CA GLU A 16 26.78 -28.42 26.22
C GLU A 16 25.59 -27.80 25.49
N ILE A 17 25.00 -26.73 26.01
CA ILE A 17 23.93 -25.99 25.35
C ILE A 17 24.44 -25.37 24.04
N GLU A 18 25.61 -24.71 24.05
CA GLU A 18 26.22 -24.17 22.83
C GLU A 18 26.58 -25.27 21.82
N ALA A 19 26.99 -26.46 22.28
CA ALA A 19 27.29 -27.59 21.41
C ALA A 19 26.03 -28.16 20.76
N LYS A 20 24.95 -28.34 21.53
CA LYS A 20 23.64 -28.77 21.02
C LYS A 20 23.01 -27.76 20.08
N GLU A 21 23.18 -26.46 20.34
CA GLU A 21 22.73 -25.38 19.46
C GLU A 21 23.49 -25.41 18.12
N ARG A 22 24.82 -25.61 18.15
CA ARG A 22 25.62 -25.80 16.93
C ARG A 22 25.25 -27.09 16.19
N GLU A 23 24.92 -28.16 16.90
CA GLU A 23 24.48 -29.44 16.32
C GLU A 23 23.12 -29.30 15.66
N TYR A 24 22.14 -28.66 16.31
CA TYR A 24 20.83 -28.35 15.73
C TYR A 24 20.93 -27.48 14.47
N VAL A 25 21.75 -26.43 14.49
CA VAL A 25 22.03 -25.60 13.31
C VAL A 25 22.66 -26.45 12.21
N ARG A 26 23.65 -27.31 12.53
CA ARG A 26 24.26 -28.22 11.55
C ARG A 26 23.27 -29.22 10.97
N GLU A 27 22.34 -29.75 11.76
CA GLU A 27 21.29 -30.66 11.30
C GLU A 27 20.35 -29.98 10.31
N LEU A 28 19.90 -28.75 10.57
CA LEU A 28 19.07 -27.99 9.62
C LEU A 28 19.79 -27.72 8.29
N PHE A 29 21.07 -27.34 8.34
CA PHE A 29 21.89 -27.19 7.12
C PHE A 29 22.10 -28.52 6.39
N ALA A 30 22.36 -29.62 7.10
CA ALA A 30 22.54 -30.94 6.51
C ALA A 30 21.22 -31.51 5.91
N VAL A 31 20.07 -31.15 6.48
CA VAL A 31 18.76 -31.47 5.90
C VAL A 31 18.50 -30.59 4.66
N ALA A 32 18.85 -29.31 4.70
CA ALA A 32 18.77 -28.43 3.52
C ALA A 32 19.64 -28.96 2.36
N GLU A 33 20.81 -29.54 2.63
CA GLU A 33 21.63 -30.20 1.59
C GLU A 33 20.91 -31.36 0.90
N ARG A 34 20.05 -32.12 1.60
CA ARG A 34 19.27 -33.23 1.00
C ARG A 34 18.18 -32.73 0.05
N PHE A 35 17.67 -31.53 0.27
CA PHE A 35 16.61 -30.91 -0.53
C PHE A 35 17.13 -29.72 -1.35
N LEU A 36 18.44 -29.57 -1.47
CA LEU A 36 19.09 -28.41 -2.08
C LEU A 36 18.68 -28.20 -3.55
N SER A 37 18.45 -29.29 -4.28
CA SER A 37 17.96 -29.23 -5.66
C SER A 37 16.59 -28.56 -5.72
N VAL A 38 15.69 -28.90 -4.80
CA VAL A 38 14.34 -28.31 -4.70
C VAL A 38 14.42 -26.86 -4.23
N GLU A 39 15.23 -26.57 -3.22
CA GLU A 39 15.41 -25.21 -2.70
C GLU A 39 16.02 -24.26 -3.76
N ARG A 40 16.82 -24.77 -4.70
CA ARG A 40 17.38 -24.01 -5.84
C ARG A 40 16.35 -23.62 -6.90
N GLU A 41 15.23 -24.36 -6.99
CA GLU A 41 14.15 -24.07 -7.94
C GLU A 41 13.28 -22.89 -7.48
N ARG A 42 13.38 -22.50 -6.21
CA ARG A 42 12.61 -21.39 -5.62
C ARG A 42 12.98 -20.05 -6.23
N ARG A 43 11.98 -19.18 -6.40
CA ARG A 43 12.16 -17.80 -6.86
C ARG A 43 13.05 -17.02 -5.89
N LEU A 44 12.93 -17.30 -4.60
CA LEU A 44 13.76 -16.71 -3.56
C LEU A 44 15.25 -16.96 -3.80
N TYR A 45 15.64 -18.20 -4.14
CA TYR A 45 17.04 -18.59 -4.33
C TYR A 45 17.70 -17.77 -5.45
N SER A 46 17.06 -17.75 -6.62
CA SER A 46 17.53 -16.99 -7.77
C SER A 46 17.56 -15.47 -7.50
N SER A 47 16.57 -14.95 -6.79
CA SER A 47 16.47 -13.52 -6.46
C SER A 47 17.59 -13.09 -5.50
N LEU A 48 17.86 -13.86 -4.44
CA LEU A 48 18.97 -13.60 -3.52
C LEU A 48 20.32 -13.72 -4.22
N GLY A 49 20.50 -14.75 -5.05
CA GLY A 49 21.72 -14.93 -5.84
C GLY A 49 21.98 -13.73 -6.76
N LYS A 50 20.94 -13.19 -7.39
CA LYS A 50 21.01 -11.99 -8.25
C LYS A 50 21.33 -10.73 -7.45
N VAL A 51 20.70 -10.52 -6.29
CA VAL A 51 20.87 -9.33 -5.44
C VAL A 51 22.26 -9.29 -4.78
N PHE A 52 22.71 -10.42 -4.25
CA PHE A 52 23.99 -10.47 -3.53
C PHE A 52 25.17 -10.79 -4.44
N GLY A 53 24.96 -11.46 -5.57
CA GLY A 53 26.04 -12.00 -6.41
C GLY A 53 26.82 -13.11 -5.69
N ALA A 54 26.14 -13.86 -4.83
CA ALA A 54 26.68 -14.87 -3.95
C ALA A 54 25.69 -16.03 -3.77
N GLU A 55 26.15 -17.18 -3.33
CA GLU A 55 25.27 -18.32 -3.06
C GLU A 55 24.38 -18.02 -1.85
N PRO A 56 23.04 -18.14 -1.93
CA PRO A 56 22.12 -17.81 -0.83
C PRO A 56 22.41 -18.49 0.52
N LEU A 57 23.13 -19.61 0.48
CA LEU A 57 23.52 -20.44 1.62
C LEU A 57 24.87 -20.04 2.23
N GLU A 58 25.56 -19.05 1.65
CA GLU A 58 26.87 -18.61 2.12
C GLU A 58 26.78 -18.00 3.53
N LEU A 59 27.51 -18.60 4.48
CA LEU A 59 27.47 -18.22 5.90
C LEU A 59 28.33 -16.99 6.25
N LYS A 60 29.29 -16.62 5.39
CA LYS A 60 30.29 -15.60 5.69
C LYS A 60 30.53 -14.74 4.46
N ASP A 61 30.36 -13.42 4.58
CA ASP A 61 30.81 -12.49 3.56
C ASP A 61 32.36 -12.34 3.60
N PRO A 62 33.11 -12.87 2.62
CA PRO A 62 34.57 -12.76 2.61
C PRO A 62 35.07 -11.32 2.39
N LYS A 63 34.19 -10.43 1.90
CA LYS A 63 34.47 -9.02 1.62
C LYS A 63 34.01 -8.09 2.75
N MET A 64 33.48 -8.62 3.86
CA MET A 64 33.10 -7.82 5.02
C MET A 64 34.28 -6.93 5.46
N TYR A 65 34.01 -5.65 5.71
CA TYR A 65 34.97 -4.57 6.00
C TYR A 65 35.95 -4.22 4.87
N LYS A 66 35.92 -4.93 3.74
CA LYS A 66 36.87 -4.78 2.61
C LYS A 66 36.21 -4.20 1.34
N ARG A 67 35.00 -3.64 1.46
CA ARG A 67 34.21 -3.09 0.33
C ARG A 67 34.46 -1.62 0.02
N GLY A 68 35.37 -0.95 0.76
CA GLY A 68 35.66 0.47 0.55
C GLY A 68 34.54 1.41 1.04
N GLY A 69 33.66 0.94 1.92
CA GLY A 69 32.60 1.73 2.52
C GLY A 69 31.51 2.12 1.53
N TYR A 70 31.05 3.38 1.61
CA TYR A 70 30.02 3.92 0.72
C TYR A 70 30.43 3.93 -0.77
N ARG A 71 31.73 3.83 -1.07
CA ARG A 71 32.26 3.92 -2.44
C ARG A 71 31.86 2.73 -3.31
N GLN A 72 31.37 1.64 -2.71
CA GLN A 72 30.85 0.49 -3.43
C GLN A 72 29.57 0.80 -4.23
N VAL A 73 28.81 1.84 -3.86
CA VAL A 73 27.52 2.20 -4.49
C VAL A 73 27.66 3.46 -5.34
N GLY A 74 27.02 3.47 -6.52
CA GLY A 74 26.95 4.63 -7.40
C GLY A 74 26.25 5.82 -6.75
N ARG A 75 25.01 5.63 -6.27
CA ARG A 75 24.21 6.70 -5.66
C ARG A 75 24.88 7.37 -4.47
N LYS A 76 25.53 6.62 -3.59
CA LYS A 76 26.23 7.20 -2.43
C LYS A 76 27.41 8.08 -2.84
N ARG A 77 28.12 7.73 -3.92
CA ARG A 77 29.21 8.57 -4.49
C ARG A 77 28.66 9.86 -5.11
N GLU A 78 27.55 9.76 -5.82
CA GLU A 78 26.81 10.93 -6.35
C GLU A 78 26.39 11.87 -5.21
N PHE A 79 25.81 11.35 -4.13
CA PHE A 79 25.40 12.16 -2.98
C PHE A 79 26.55 12.87 -2.28
N VAL A 80 27.75 12.28 -2.23
CA VAL A 80 28.94 12.98 -1.71
C VAL A 80 29.33 14.15 -2.61
N LYS A 81 29.28 13.98 -3.94
CA LYS A 81 29.57 15.06 -4.90
C LYS A 81 28.54 16.19 -4.78
N LEU A 82 27.25 15.85 -4.78
CA LEU A 82 26.15 16.82 -4.65
C LEU A 82 26.17 17.52 -3.29
N GLY A 83 26.43 16.78 -2.21
CA GLY A 83 26.58 17.34 -0.87
C GLY A 83 27.69 18.38 -0.80
N ARG A 84 28.83 18.13 -1.47
CA ARG A 84 29.92 19.11 -1.57
C ARG A 84 29.51 20.35 -2.37
N GLN A 85 28.84 20.16 -3.50
CA GLN A 85 28.33 21.27 -4.32
C GLN A 85 27.40 22.17 -3.50
N VAL A 86 26.38 21.58 -2.87
CA VAL A 86 25.43 22.30 -2.01
C VAL A 86 26.14 23.05 -0.88
N ALA A 87 27.14 22.42 -0.25
CA ALA A 87 27.88 23.05 0.83
C ALA A 87 28.67 24.29 0.38
N ILE A 88 29.24 24.26 -0.83
CA ILE A 88 29.97 25.39 -1.42
C ILE A 88 29.00 26.50 -1.81
N GLU A 89 27.94 26.18 -2.55
CA GLU A 89 26.98 27.16 -3.07
C GLU A 89 26.27 27.94 -1.96
N ARG A 90 25.88 27.27 -0.87
CA ARG A 90 25.16 27.91 0.24
C ARG A 90 26.06 28.37 1.40
N GLY A 91 27.35 28.03 1.37
CA GLY A 91 28.30 28.34 2.44
C GLY A 91 28.07 27.62 3.79
N ILE A 92 27.28 26.55 3.82
CA ILE A 92 26.93 25.80 5.05
C ILE A 92 27.15 24.30 4.80
N PRO A 93 27.88 23.57 5.67
CA PRO A 93 28.08 22.13 5.53
C PRO A 93 26.79 21.36 5.22
N ALA A 94 26.88 20.40 4.31
CA ALA A 94 25.76 19.55 3.90
C ALA A 94 26.15 18.06 4.03
N TYR A 95 25.51 17.17 3.26
CA TYR A 95 25.77 15.72 3.29
C TYR A 95 27.26 15.38 3.25
N ASN A 96 27.75 14.69 4.29
CA ASN A 96 29.15 14.34 4.44
C ASN A 96 29.30 12.94 5.07
N ARG A 97 30.08 12.07 4.40
CA ARG A 97 30.34 10.69 4.86
C ARG A 97 31.47 10.56 5.88
N ALA A 98 32.15 11.65 6.23
CA ALA A 98 33.08 11.70 7.35
C ALA A 98 32.37 11.86 8.71
N VAL A 99 31.08 12.18 8.73
CA VAL A 99 30.29 12.37 9.95
C VAL A 99 29.57 11.07 10.32
N GLY A 100 29.62 10.70 11.59
CA GLY A 100 28.96 9.50 12.13
C GLY A 100 29.72 8.20 11.84
N ILE A 101 28.98 7.10 11.69
CA ILE A 101 29.55 5.76 11.46
C ILE A 101 29.81 5.56 9.95
N PRO A 102 30.99 5.03 9.56
CA PRO A 102 31.31 4.79 8.16
C PRO A 102 30.44 3.66 7.58
N LEU A 103 29.50 4.03 6.69
CA LEU A 103 28.62 3.07 6.01
C LEU A 103 29.35 2.19 5.00
N GLY A 104 28.77 1.02 4.73
CA GLY A 104 29.24 0.08 3.70
C GLY A 104 30.38 -0.84 4.15
N GLN A 105 30.40 -1.19 5.43
CA GLN A 105 31.27 -2.26 5.93
C GLN A 105 30.81 -3.63 5.42
N ARG A 106 29.50 -3.87 5.43
CA ARG A 106 28.84 -4.96 4.69
C ARG A 106 28.49 -4.54 3.26
N GLN A 107 27.95 -5.47 2.49
CA GLN A 107 27.30 -5.15 1.22
C GLN A 107 26.21 -4.10 1.46
N LEU A 108 26.18 -3.09 0.60
CA LEU A 108 25.01 -2.24 0.44
C LEU A 108 24.22 -2.83 -0.72
N GLU A 109 23.42 -3.85 -0.41
CA GLU A 109 22.71 -4.64 -1.42
C GLU A 109 21.68 -3.80 -2.20
N PRO A 110 21.56 -3.97 -3.53
CA PRO A 110 20.51 -3.31 -4.29
C PRO A 110 19.15 -4.01 -4.07
N TYR A 111 18.08 -3.38 -4.52
CA TYR A 111 16.73 -3.95 -4.46
C TYR A 111 16.25 -4.39 -5.83
N LEU A 112 15.97 -5.68 -5.96
CA LEU A 112 15.13 -6.21 -7.04
C LEU A 112 13.68 -5.90 -6.70
N ILE A 113 13.04 -4.98 -7.42
CA ILE A 113 11.63 -4.64 -7.17
C ILE A 113 10.76 -5.84 -7.52
N SER A 114 9.99 -6.33 -6.54
CA SER A 114 9.21 -7.56 -6.68
C SER A 114 8.26 -7.52 -7.87
N GLY A 115 8.12 -8.64 -8.56
CA GLY A 115 7.28 -8.74 -9.76
C GLY A 115 7.84 -8.06 -11.02
N THR A 116 9.07 -7.56 -10.96
CA THR A 116 9.81 -6.97 -12.09
C THR A 116 11.22 -7.57 -12.19
N ASP A 117 11.96 -7.22 -13.25
CA ASP A 117 13.38 -7.53 -13.40
C ASP A 117 14.30 -6.36 -13.03
N ILE A 118 13.74 -5.27 -12.49
CA ILE A 118 14.42 -4.00 -12.29
C ILE A 118 15.14 -4.02 -10.94
N ILE A 119 16.46 -3.81 -10.97
CA ILE A 119 17.33 -3.68 -9.81
C ILE A 119 17.71 -2.21 -9.62
N VAL A 120 17.55 -1.70 -8.41
CA VAL A 120 17.78 -0.29 -8.07
C VAL A 120 18.61 -0.15 -6.80
N ASP A 121 19.30 0.98 -6.64
CA ASP A 121 19.93 1.31 -5.36
C ASP A 121 18.84 1.57 -4.30
N GLN A 122 19.04 1.13 -3.05
CA GLN A 122 18.03 1.28 -1.98
C GLN A 122 17.57 2.73 -1.77
N ASP A 123 18.47 3.69 -2.02
CA ASP A 123 18.19 5.12 -1.93
C ASP A 123 17.10 5.58 -2.91
N ASP A 124 16.93 4.88 -4.03
CA ASP A 124 16.00 5.25 -5.10
C ASP A 124 14.55 4.84 -4.80
N THR A 125 14.36 4.00 -3.77
CA THR A 125 13.04 3.67 -3.22
C THR A 125 12.63 4.60 -2.09
N HIS A 126 13.48 5.56 -1.69
CA HIS A 126 13.10 6.57 -0.71
C HIS A 126 12.04 7.51 -1.28
N HIS A 127 10.96 7.78 -0.55
CA HIS A 127 9.81 8.58 -1.05
C HIS A 127 10.21 9.98 -1.57
N VAL A 128 11.22 10.62 -0.98
CA VAL A 128 11.75 11.91 -1.48
C VAL A 128 12.48 11.76 -2.83
N ASN A 129 13.14 10.63 -3.07
CA ASN A 129 13.89 10.37 -4.31
C ASN A 129 13.03 9.69 -5.39
N ASN A 130 11.80 9.28 -5.06
CA ASN A 130 10.93 8.51 -5.92
C ASN A 130 9.64 9.29 -6.23
N PRO A 131 9.54 9.96 -7.39
CA PRO A 131 8.37 10.75 -7.74
C PRO A 131 7.09 9.92 -7.92
N ALA A 132 7.17 8.62 -8.22
CA ALA A 132 5.98 7.78 -8.30
C ALA A 132 5.34 7.56 -6.93
N ILE A 133 6.14 7.40 -5.86
CA ILE A 133 5.60 7.31 -4.49
C ILE A 133 4.88 8.62 -4.10
N GLN A 134 5.44 9.76 -4.48
CA GLN A 134 4.80 11.06 -4.23
C GLN A 134 3.49 11.18 -5.02
N GLN A 135 3.53 10.86 -6.32
CA GLN A 135 2.35 10.94 -7.18
C GLN A 135 1.24 9.98 -6.75
N MET A 136 1.57 8.77 -6.26
CA MET A 136 0.58 7.84 -5.70
C MET A 136 -0.22 8.48 -4.57
N VAL A 137 0.47 9.14 -3.64
CA VAL A 137 -0.17 9.81 -2.51
C VAL A 137 -0.91 11.05 -2.98
N ASP A 138 -0.34 11.81 -3.92
CA ASP A 138 -0.99 12.99 -4.50
C ASP A 138 -2.30 12.61 -5.20
N ASP A 139 -2.31 11.55 -6.01
CA ASP A 139 -3.50 11.02 -6.71
C ASP A 139 -4.59 10.58 -5.72
N ILE A 140 -4.23 10.00 -4.58
CA ILE A 140 -5.21 9.71 -3.52
C ILE A 140 -5.70 11.01 -2.87
N LYS A 141 -4.78 11.85 -2.37
CA LYS A 141 -5.09 13.08 -1.61
C LYS A 141 -5.99 14.04 -2.39
N ARG A 142 -5.72 14.21 -3.68
CA ARG A 142 -6.45 15.16 -4.56
C ARG A 142 -7.81 14.65 -5.04
N THR A 143 -8.19 13.43 -4.67
CA THR A 143 -9.45 12.81 -5.07
C THR A 143 -10.58 13.13 -4.09
N THR A 144 -11.72 13.59 -4.61
CA THR A 144 -12.99 13.70 -3.86
C THR A 144 -14.11 13.16 -4.73
N ILE A 145 -15.01 12.36 -4.16
CA ILE A 145 -16.15 11.79 -4.89
C ILE A 145 -17.44 12.40 -4.37
N ILE A 146 -18.28 12.90 -5.27
CA ILE A 146 -19.52 13.62 -4.95
C ILE A 146 -20.69 12.94 -5.67
N ASN A 147 -21.74 12.60 -4.93
CA ASN A 147 -22.99 12.09 -5.52
C ASN A 147 -23.88 13.24 -6.00
N LEU A 148 -24.48 13.10 -7.18
CA LEU A 148 -25.35 14.14 -7.75
C LEU A 148 -26.83 13.97 -7.43
N ASP A 149 -27.27 12.82 -6.90
CA ASP A 149 -28.71 12.52 -6.74
C ASP A 149 -29.44 13.61 -5.92
N ILE A 150 -28.85 14.07 -4.81
CA ILE A 150 -29.42 15.14 -3.98
C ILE A 150 -29.39 16.48 -4.74
N ALA A 151 -28.30 16.79 -5.44
CA ALA A 151 -28.17 18.05 -6.18
C ALA A 151 -29.17 18.12 -7.35
N HIS A 152 -29.32 17.04 -8.12
CA HIS A 152 -30.30 16.95 -9.21
C HIS A 152 -31.74 17.02 -8.68
N ARG A 153 -32.05 16.36 -7.56
CA ARG A 153 -33.37 16.49 -6.93
C ARG A 153 -33.65 17.91 -6.45
N LEU A 154 -32.66 18.57 -5.86
CA LEU A 154 -32.77 19.97 -5.44
C LEU A 154 -33.01 20.90 -6.63
N LEU A 155 -32.33 20.68 -7.76
CA LEU A 155 -32.58 21.43 -9.00
C LEU A 155 -34.04 21.31 -9.47
N GLN A 156 -34.57 20.09 -9.52
CA GLN A 156 -35.93 19.85 -9.97
C GLN A 156 -36.97 20.45 -9.02
N VAL A 157 -36.80 20.27 -7.71
CA VAL A 157 -37.82 20.65 -6.72
C VAL A 157 -37.73 22.12 -6.31
N ARG A 158 -36.51 22.67 -6.13
CA ARG A 158 -36.33 24.05 -5.64
C ARG A 158 -36.07 25.06 -6.75
N ALA A 159 -35.35 24.67 -7.80
CA ALA A 159 -35.01 25.57 -8.90
C ALA A 159 -35.99 25.47 -10.09
N GLY A 160 -36.85 24.45 -10.12
CA GLY A 160 -37.77 24.19 -11.24
C GLY A 160 -37.02 23.89 -12.55
N LYS A 161 -35.79 23.37 -12.45
CA LYS A 161 -34.93 23.06 -13.61
C LYS A 161 -35.01 21.58 -13.94
N GLU A 162 -35.13 21.26 -15.22
CA GLU A 162 -35.08 19.89 -15.71
C GLU A 162 -33.63 19.38 -15.71
N VAL A 163 -33.47 18.08 -15.49
CA VAL A 163 -32.18 17.38 -15.55
C VAL A 163 -32.30 16.34 -16.65
N THR A 164 -31.66 16.60 -17.78
CA THR A 164 -31.59 15.72 -18.95
C THR A 164 -30.13 15.30 -19.22
N PRO A 165 -29.89 14.26 -20.03
CA PRO A 165 -28.54 13.89 -20.44
C PRO A 165 -27.74 15.04 -21.07
N GLU A 166 -28.38 15.89 -21.89
CA GLU A 166 -27.76 17.06 -22.50
C GLU A 166 -27.29 18.05 -21.44
N THR A 167 -28.13 18.33 -20.44
CA THR A 167 -27.77 19.24 -19.33
C THR A 167 -26.67 18.66 -18.44
N ILE A 168 -26.65 17.34 -18.24
CA ILE A 168 -25.58 16.67 -17.48
C ILE A 168 -24.27 16.72 -18.27
N ASN A 169 -24.28 16.49 -19.59
CA ASN A 169 -23.09 16.59 -20.43
C ASN A 169 -22.53 18.02 -20.46
N LEU A 170 -23.41 19.03 -20.58
CA LEU A 170 -23.01 20.43 -20.46
C LEU A 170 -22.39 20.74 -19.08
N TYR A 171 -22.99 20.23 -18.01
CA TYR A 171 -22.43 20.33 -16.66
C TYR A 171 -21.04 19.68 -16.56
N LEU A 172 -20.85 18.48 -17.12
CA LEU A 172 -19.56 17.78 -17.07
C LEU A 172 -18.46 18.49 -17.86
N GLU A 173 -18.81 19.06 -19.01
CA GLU A 173 -17.91 19.92 -19.79
C GLU A 173 -17.54 21.19 -18.99
N THR A 174 -18.54 21.87 -18.43
CA THR A 174 -18.34 23.05 -17.59
C THR A 174 -17.50 22.73 -16.34
N LEU A 175 -17.72 21.57 -15.72
CA LEU A 175 -16.95 21.13 -14.55
C LEU A 175 -15.48 20.86 -14.88
N ASN A 176 -15.19 20.29 -16.05
CA ASN A 176 -13.79 20.06 -16.44
C ASN A 176 -13.05 21.39 -16.70
N HIS A 177 -13.76 22.46 -17.08
CA HIS A 177 -13.22 23.83 -17.10
C HIS A 177 -13.03 24.41 -15.69
N THR A 178 -14.07 24.38 -14.84
CA THR A 178 -13.99 24.99 -13.50
C THR A 178 -13.05 24.25 -12.55
N VAL A 179 -12.92 22.92 -12.65
CA VAL A 179 -12.01 22.14 -11.79
C VAL A 179 -10.54 22.55 -11.98
N CYS A 180 -10.19 23.05 -13.17
CA CYS A 180 -8.89 23.61 -13.49
C CYS A 180 -8.70 25.05 -12.98
N GLY A 181 -9.74 25.67 -12.42
CA GLY A 181 -9.73 27.07 -11.98
C GLY A 181 -10.12 28.06 -13.08
N GLY A 182 -10.90 27.62 -14.08
CA GLY A 182 -11.51 28.49 -15.08
C GLY A 182 -12.78 29.18 -14.59
N ALA A 183 -12.98 30.44 -14.99
CA ALA A 183 -14.14 31.24 -14.61
C ALA A 183 -15.35 30.97 -15.52
N VAL A 184 -16.57 31.03 -14.97
CA VAL A 184 -17.82 30.78 -15.74
C VAL A 184 -18.95 31.79 -15.49
N ALA A 185 -18.82 32.69 -14.51
CA ALA A 185 -19.94 33.54 -14.08
C ALA A 185 -19.57 35.01 -13.91
N GLN A 186 -18.38 35.33 -13.42
CA GLN A 186 -17.95 36.70 -13.16
C GLN A 186 -16.96 37.16 -14.24
N GLU A 187 -17.12 38.40 -14.69
CA GLU A 187 -16.17 39.09 -15.57
C GLU A 187 -14.90 39.50 -14.80
N HIS A 188 -13.78 39.68 -15.50
CA HIS A 188 -12.51 40.20 -14.97
C HIS A 188 -11.90 39.33 -13.84
N LEU A 189 -12.08 38.01 -13.89
CA LEU A 189 -11.41 37.07 -13.00
C LEU A 189 -10.04 36.65 -13.55
N SER A 190 -9.08 36.46 -12.64
CA SER A 190 -7.83 35.78 -12.95
C SER A 190 -8.06 34.27 -12.97
N GLU A 191 -7.47 33.59 -13.94
CA GLU A 191 -7.53 32.13 -14.07
C GLU A 191 -6.16 31.49 -13.85
N ILE A 192 -6.15 30.16 -13.68
CA ILE A 192 -4.93 29.39 -13.47
C ILE A 192 -4.37 28.95 -14.82
N ASN A 193 -3.05 29.04 -15.02
CA ASN A 193 -2.38 28.53 -16.20
C ASN A 193 -2.72 27.03 -16.39
N PRO A 194 -3.38 26.62 -17.49
CA PRO A 194 -3.80 25.23 -17.71
C PRO A 194 -2.66 24.21 -17.64
N LEU A 195 -1.42 24.59 -17.96
CA LEU A 195 -0.27 23.69 -17.88
C LEU A 195 0.11 23.29 -16.45
N LEU A 196 -0.21 24.14 -15.45
CA LEU A 196 0.03 23.85 -14.03
C LEU A 196 -1.02 22.92 -13.41
N VAL A 197 -2.15 22.77 -14.07
CA VAL A 197 -3.34 22.05 -13.58
C VAL A 197 -3.83 21.00 -14.57
N LYS A 198 -2.99 20.61 -15.54
CA LYS A 198 -3.32 19.66 -16.61
C LYS A 198 -3.76 18.28 -16.12
N ASP A 199 -3.45 17.94 -14.87
CA ASP A 199 -3.83 16.69 -14.22
C ASP A 199 -5.18 16.77 -13.50
N ALA A 200 -5.79 17.95 -13.43
CA ALA A 200 -7.10 18.16 -12.83
C ALA A 200 -8.22 17.90 -13.84
N TYR A 201 -9.20 17.10 -13.42
CA TYR A 201 -10.35 16.74 -14.25
C TYR A 201 -11.46 16.12 -13.39
N ALA A 202 -12.64 15.95 -13.97
CA ALA A 202 -13.75 15.26 -13.35
C ALA A 202 -14.36 14.21 -14.29
N LYS A 203 -14.68 13.04 -13.74
CA LYS A 203 -15.36 11.94 -14.43
C LYS A 203 -16.52 11.40 -13.61
N VAL A 204 -17.36 10.58 -14.23
CA VAL A 204 -18.54 9.96 -13.66
C VAL A 204 -18.36 8.45 -13.57
N ILE A 205 -18.82 7.88 -12.46
CA ILE A 205 -19.11 6.45 -12.30
C ILE A 205 -20.60 6.28 -12.02
N THR A 206 -21.19 5.27 -12.63
CA THR A 206 -22.56 4.81 -12.40
C THR A 206 -22.64 3.30 -12.64
N GLY A 207 -23.58 2.63 -11.99
CA GLY A 207 -23.89 1.22 -12.26
C GLY A 207 -24.95 1.02 -13.34
N SER A 208 -25.61 2.09 -13.78
CA SER A 208 -26.67 2.03 -14.79
C SER A 208 -26.10 2.18 -16.20
N ASP A 209 -26.31 1.17 -17.03
CA ASP A 209 -25.94 1.23 -18.45
C ASP A 209 -26.77 2.28 -19.21
N GLU A 210 -28.04 2.47 -18.84
CA GLU A 210 -28.90 3.51 -19.43
C GLU A 210 -28.36 4.92 -19.15
N VAL A 211 -27.95 5.19 -17.91
CA VAL A 211 -27.32 6.48 -17.55
C VAL A 211 -25.97 6.61 -18.24
N LYS A 212 -25.18 5.53 -18.30
CA LYS A 212 -23.86 5.53 -18.95
C LYS A 212 -23.94 5.87 -20.44
N ASP A 213 -24.89 5.28 -21.15
CA ASP A 213 -24.99 5.35 -22.62
C ASP A 213 -25.36 6.74 -23.14
N VAL A 214 -26.01 7.56 -22.31
CA VAL A 214 -26.42 8.93 -22.64
C VAL A 214 -25.37 9.99 -22.25
N LEU A 215 -24.34 9.61 -21.49
CA LEU A 215 -23.24 10.49 -21.13
C LEU A 215 -22.15 10.49 -22.20
N ASP A 216 -21.48 11.62 -22.37
CA ASP A 216 -20.29 11.70 -23.19
C ASP A 216 -19.20 10.80 -22.60
N ARG A 217 -18.76 9.83 -23.42
CA ARG A 217 -17.78 8.80 -23.05
C ARG A 217 -16.46 9.38 -22.52
N ARG A 218 -16.10 10.62 -22.90
CA ARG A 218 -14.90 11.31 -22.39
C ARG A 218 -14.93 11.47 -20.87
N PHE A 219 -16.13 11.60 -20.29
CA PHE A 219 -16.33 11.85 -18.87
C PHE A 219 -16.65 10.58 -18.07
N VAL A 220 -16.67 9.39 -18.68
CA VAL A 220 -17.09 8.16 -17.99
C VAL A 220 -15.87 7.32 -17.60
N ILE A 221 -15.86 6.81 -16.36
CA ILE A 221 -15.00 5.68 -15.98
C ILE A 221 -15.82 4.41 -16.23
N ASP A 222 -15.54 3.74 -17.35
CA ASP A 222 -16.31 2.58 -17.81
C ASP A 222 -15.94 1.30 -17.06
N ILE A 223 -16.82 0.90 -16.14
CA ILE A 223 -16.62 -0.27 -15.27
C ILE A 223 -16.53 -1.56 -16.10
N ASP A 224 -17.32 -1.70 -17.17
CA ASP A 224 -17.33 -2.92 -17.99
C ASP A 224 -16.04 -3.08 -18.81
N ALA A 225 -15.41 -1.97 -19.18
CA ALA A 225 -14.13 -1.98 -19.90
C ALA A 225 -12.92 -2.21 -18.98
N LEU A 226 -13.02 -1.87 -17.70
CA LEU A 226 -11.88 -1.78 -16.78
C LEU A 226 -11.81 -2.95 -15.80
N PHE A 227 -12.92 -3.67 -15.58
CA PHE A 227 -12.99 -4.81 -14.69
C PHE A 227 -13.37 -6.09 -15.44
N HIS A 228 -12.95 -7.23 -14.92
CA HIS A 228 -13.48 -8.52 -15.35
C HIS A 228 -15.02 -8.52 -15.24
N PRO A 229 -15.77 -9.11 -16.20
CA PRO A 229 -17.24 -9.04 -16.23
C PRO A 229 -17.92 -9.39 -14.90
N THR A 230 -17.46 -10.44 -14.22
CA THR A 230 -18.01 -10.86 -12.91
C THR A 230 -17.80 -9.82 -11.79
N ARG A 231 -16.74 -9.02 -11.86
CA ARG A 231 -16.47 -7.94 -10.90
C ARG A 231 -17.21 -6.68 -11.28
N ALA A 232 -17.27 -6.37 -12.58
CA ALA A 232 -18.06 -5.28 -13.12
C ALA A 232 -19.53 -5.42 -12.69
N GLU A 233 -20.13 -6.60 -12.84
CA GLU A 233 -21.50 -6.88 -12.39
C GLU A 233 -21.71 -6.56 -10.91
N GLN A 234 -20.81 -7.01 -10.03
CA GLN A 234 -20.89 -6.72 -8.59
C GLN A 234 -20.81 -5.23 -8.30
N LEU A 235 -19.90 -4.51 -8.96
CA LEU A 235 -19.73 -3.06 -8.79
C LEU A 235 -20.94 -2.29 -9.31
N LYS A 236 -21.42 -2.59 -10.51
CA LYS A 236 -22.60 -1.95 -11.10
C LYS A 236 -23.82 -2.14 -10.22
N LYS A 237 -24.06 -3.37 -9.75
CA LYS A 237 -25.15 -3.66 -8.81
C LYS A 237 -25.05 -2.86 -7.51
N ALA A 238 -23.85 -2.66 -6.98
CA ALA A 238 -23.64 -1.92 -5.74
C ALA A 238 -23.75 -0.40 -5.91
N LEU A 239 -23.40 0.12 -7.09
CA LEU A 239 -23.52 1.55 -7.41
C LEU A 239 -24.95 1.94 -7.78
N GLY A 240 -25.70 1.04 -8.43
CA GLY A 240 -27.05 1.29 -8.92
C GLY A 240 -27.10 2.46 -9.91
N ASP A 241 -28.23 3.16 -9.93
CA ASP A 241 -28.49 4.26 -10.87
C ASP A 241 -27.90 5.60 -10.41
N SER A 242 -27.25 5.63 -9.25
CA SER A 242 -26.64 6.85 -8.72
C SER A 242 -25.53 7.35 -9.63
N ILE A 243 -25.45 8.68 -9.76
CA ILE A 243 -24.38 9.37 -10.49
C ILE A 243 -23.37 9.87 -9.47
N TRP A 244 -22.14 9.36 -9.56
CA TRP A 244 -21.03 9.80 -8.72
C TRP A 244 -19.97 10.47 -9.57
N VAL A 245 -19.66 11.72 -9.24
CA VAL A 245 -18.58 12.47 -9.89
C VAL A 245 -17.31 12.27 -9.09
N VAL A 246 -16.27 11.75 -9.73
CA VAL A 246 -14.91 11.64 -9.22
C VAL A 246 -14.14 12.87 -9.67
N LEU A 247 -13.87 13.78 -8.74
CA LEU A 247 -13.09 14.99 -9.00
C LEU A 247 -11.65 14.76 -8.59
N ARG A 248 -10.74 15.06 -9.51
CA ARG A 248 -9.31 15.13 -9.27
C ARG A 248 -8.89 16.58 -9.28
N VAL A 249 -8.59 17.11 -8.10
CA VAL A 249 -8.08 18.47 -7.92
C VAL A 249 -6.63 18.53 -8.42
N PRO A 250 -6.09 19.70 -8.84
CA PRO A 250 -4.71 19.76 -9.31
C PRO A 250 -3.71 19.30 -8.24
N THR A 251 -2.72 18.49 -8.63
CA THR A 251 -1.65 18.04 -7.72
C THR A 251 -0.94 19.23 -7.08
N ILE A 252 -0.70 20.33 -7.81
CA ILE A 252 -0.06 21.52 -7.24
C ILE A 252 -0.86 22.13 -6.07
N ALA A 253 -2.19 22.04 -6.08
CA ALA A 253 -3.04 22.62 -5.05
C ALA A 253 -2.87 21.89 -3.71
N ILE A 254 -2.87 20.55 -3.72
CA ILE A 254 -2.67 19.74 -2.50
C ILE A 254 -1.23 19.76 -1.99
N ARG A 255 -0.24 20.02 -2.87
CA ARG A 255 1.18 20.18 -2.48
C ARG A 255 1.44 21.56 -1.86
N MET A 256 0.69 22.59 -2.27
CA MET A 256 0.74 23.92 -1.66
C MET A 256 -0.07 24.03 -0.36
N ALA A 257 -1.17 23.29 -0.27
CA ALA A 257 -2.02 23.24 0.91
C ALA A 257 -1.94 21.86 1.59
N ASP A 258 -3.04 21.12 1.62
CA ASP A 258 -3.15 19.80 2.25
C ASP A 258 -4.29 18.98 1.58
N GLY A 259 -4.62 17.80 2.10
CA GLY A 259 -5.76 17.02 1.59
C GLY A 259 -7.12 17.71 1.79
N ASP A 260 -7.23 18.62 2.75
CA ASP A 260 -8.46 19.32 3.12
C ASP A 260 -8.89 20.30 2.00
N ILE A 261 -7.92 20.81 1.21
CA ILE A 261 -8.22 21.63 0.03
C ILE A 261 -8.98 20.83 -1.04
N ALA A 262 -8.74 19.52 -1.17
CA ALA A 262 -9.31 18.73 -2.25
C ALA A 262 -10.84 18.74 -2.20
N THR A 263 -11.43 18.50 -1.03
CA THR A 263 -12.89 18.53 -0.87
C THR A 263 -13.47 19.92 -1.00
N ARG A 264 -12.79 20.95 -0.50
CA ARG A 264 -13.28 22.34 -0.63
C ARG A 264 -13.25 22.79 -2.08
N TRP A 265 -12.14 22.56 -2.77
CA TRP A 265 -11.98 22.85 -4.20
C TRP A 265 -13.03 22.12 -5.01
N ALA A 266 -13.17 20.81 -4.84
CA ALA A 266 -14.17 20.01 -5.53
C ALA A 266 -15.59 20.58 -5.36
N ALA A 267 -15.96 20.96 -4.14
CA ALA A 267 -17.27 21.55 -3.90
C ALA A 267 -17.45 22.94 -4.53
N MET A 268 -16.44 23.82 -4.47
CA MET A 268 -16.53 25.15 -5.08
C MET A 268 -16.70 25.04 -6.59
N GLN A 269 -15.87 24.22 -7.25
CA GLN A 269 -15.90 24.10 -8.70
C GLN A 269 -17.16 23.37 -9.20
N ASN A 270 -17.67 22.42 -8.41
CA ASN A 270 -18.96 21.79 -8.69
C ASN A 270 -20.12 22.80 -8.57
N THR A 271 -20.16 23.63 -7.52
CA THR A 271 -21.14 24.70 -7.40
C THR A 271 -21.07 25.69 -8.57
N MET A 272 -19.88 26.13 -8.97
CA MET A 272 -19.72 27.04 -10.11
C MET A 272 -20.15 26.39 -11.43
N ALA A 273 -19.84 25.11 -11.62
CA ALA A 273 -20.30 24.38 -12.79
C ALA A 273 -21.83 24.31 -12.84
N PHE A 274 -22.49 24.03 -11.73
CA PHE A 274 -23.96 24.05 -11.65
C PHE A 274 -24.55 25.43 -11.96
N ILE A 275 -23.92 26.51 -11.47
CA ILE A 275 -24.35 27.88 -11.78
C ILE A 275 -24.29 28.14 -13.28
N GLY A 276 -23.16 27.81 -13.92
CA GLY A 276 -22.94 28.03 -15.35
C GLY A 276 -23.83 27.16 -16.24
N SER A 277 -23.95 25.86 -15.95
CA SER A 277 -24.65 24.91 -16.82
C SER A 277 -26.17 24.94 -16.68
N TYR A 278 -26.70 25.22 -15.48
CA TYR A 278 -28.15 25.24 -15.24
C TYR A 278 -28.72 26.66 -15.16
N GLY A 279 -27.88 27.69 -15.31
CA GLY A 279 -28.28 29.11 -15.24
C GLY A 279 -28.95 29.42 -13.91
N LEU A 280 -28.25 29.14 -12.81
CA LEU A 280 -28.78 29.32 -11.46
C LEU A 280 -28.53 30.75 -10.96
N SER A 281 -29.60 31.42 -10.54
CA SER A 281 -29.56 32.73 -9.87
C SER A 281 -30.33 32.63 -8.55
N GLY A 282 -29.66 32.77 -7.41
CA GLY A 282 -30.30 32.75 -6.09
C GLY A 282 -29.44 32.11 -4.99
N GLU A 283 -29.09 32.89 -3.97
CA GLU A 283 -28.15 32.48 -2.90
C GLU A 283 -28.62 31.25 -2.11
N HIS A 284 -29.92 31.08 -1.91
CA HIS A 284 -30.48 29.97 -1.14
C HIS A 284 -30.31 28.61 -1.85
N ILE A 285 -30.43 28.56 -3.18
CA ILE A 285 -30.22 27.33 -3.97
C ILE A 285 -28.73 26.99 -3.98
N VAL A 286 -27.88 28.00 -4.17
CA VAL A 286 -26.42 27.85 -4.17
C VAL A 286 -25.93 27.36 -2.79
N SER A 287 -26.51 27.85 -1.70
CA SER A 287 -26.19 27.39 -0.34
C SER A 287 -26.50 25.91 -0.13
N ASP A 288 -27.65 25.43 -0.61
CA ASP A 288 -28.02 24.02 -0.52
C ASP A 288 -27.07 23.12 -1.34
N LEU A 289 -26.72 23.54 -2.56
CA LEU A 289 -25.76 22.84 -3.40
C LEU A 289 -24.38 22.77 -2.71
N ALA A 290 -23.94 23.88 -2.12
CA ALA A 290 -22.68 23.91 -1.37
C ALA A 290 -22.71 22.93 -0.18
N PHE A 291 -23.82 22.83 0.55
CA PHE A 291 -23.96 21.82 1.62
C PHE A 291 -23.97 20.39 1.06
N SER A 292 -24.67 20.14 -0.06
CA SER A 292 -24.70 18.84 -0.73
C SER A 292 -23.29 18.37 -1.08
N PHE A 293 -22.52 19.22 -1.76
CA PHE A 293 -21.19 18.91 -2.28
C PHE A 293 -20.11 18.86 -1.19
N LYS A 294 -20.31 19.56 -0.05
CA LYS A 294 -19.36 19.54 1.06
C LYS A 294 -19.68 18.51 2.13
N HIS A 295 -20.93 18.08 2.29
CA HIS A 295 -21.36 17.32 3.47
C HIS A 295 -22.32 16.18 3.16
N ALA A 296 -23.45 16.44 2.50
CA ALA A 296 -24.57 15.51 2.49
C ALA A 296 -24.24 14.15 1.84
N ARG A 297 -23.54 14.17 0.69
CA ARG A 297 -23.09 12.95 0.01
C ARG A 297 -21.73 13.13 -0.68
N VAL A 298 -20.73 13.37 0.15
CA VAL A 298 -19.33 13.39 -0.27
C VAL A 298 -18.57 12.22 0.33
N VAL A 299 -17.81 11.52 -0.50
CA VAL A 299 -16.85 10.50 -0.07
C VAL A 299 -15.46 11.12 -0.11
N ARG A 300 -14.89 11.25 1.08
CA ARG A 300 -13.50 11.67 1.30
C ARG A 300 -12.63 10.43 1.38
N MET A 301 -11.36 10.56 1.02
CA MET A 301 -10.40 9.46 1.12
C MET A 301 -9.98 9.19 2.57
N GLY A 302 -10.00 10.22 3.42
CA GLY A 302 -9.68 10.08 4.84
C GLY A 302 -10.37 11.09 5.74
N ASN A 303 -10.60 10.68 6.98
CA ASN A 303 -11.15 11.53 8.03
C ASN A 303 -10.07 12.37 8.73
N LYS A 304 -10.51 13.40 9.47
CA LYS A 304 -9.63 14.18 10.35
C LYS A 304 -9.06 13.30 11.47
N LEU A 305 -7.91 13.72 11.99
CA LEU A 305 -7.18 12.98 13.03
C LEU A 305 -7.32 13.57 14.42
N TRP A 306 -6.98 12.78 15.43
CA TRP A 306 -6.89 13.21 16.82
C TRP A 306 -5.90 14.36 17.01
N TYR A 307 -6.15 15.19 18.02
CA TYR A 307 -5.43 16.44 18.27
C TYR A 307 -3.90 16.29 18.31
N GLN A 308 -3.36 15.26 18.96
CA GLN A 308 -1.91 15.02 19.07
C GLN A 308 -1.21 14.77 17.73
N ARG A 309 -1.99 14.43 16.71
CA ARG A 309 -1.54 14.17 15.35
C ARG A 309 -2.44 14.85 14.32
N MET A 310 -2.99 16.02 14.68
CA MET A 310 -4.06 16.68 13.95
C MET A 310 -3.68 16.99 12.51
N ARG A 311 -4.42 16.39 11.58
CA ARG A 311 -4.39 16.69 10.16
C ARG A 311 -5.82 16.79 9.64
N GLY A 312 -5.96 17.48 8.50
CA GLY A 312 -7.22 17.58 7.77
C GLY A 312 -7.71 16.24 7.22
N THR A 313 -8.81 16.31 6.49
CA THR A 313 -9.32 15.20 5.69
C THR A 313 -8.38 14.89 4.53
N ASN A 314 -8.57 13.70 3.95
CA ASN A 314 -7.75 13.19 2.84
C ASN A 314 -6.25 13.04 3.14
N GLU A 315 -5.80 13.08 4.39
CA GLU A 315 -4.41 12.77 4.75
C GLU A 315 -4.22 11.28 5.07
N PRO A 316 -3.03 10.69 4.82
CA PRO A 316 -2.79 9.25 4.95
C PRO A 316 -3.21 8.62 6.28
N GLY A 317 -3.01 9.34 7.39
CA GLY A 317 -3.43 8.88 8.71
C GLY A 317 -4.93 8.64 8.86
N GLY A 318 -5.74 9.26 7.99
CA GLY A 318 -7.20 9.23 8.03
C GLY A 318 -7.83 8.21 7.11
N PHE A 319 -7.03 7.52 6.29
CA PHE A 319 -7.50 6.50 5.34
C PHE A 319 -7.91 5.24 6.11
N PRO A 320 -9.15 4.75 5.94
CA PRO A 320 -9.52 3.43 6.41
C PRO A 320 -8.66 2.35 5.72
N ASP A 321 -8.29 1.29 6.45
CA ASP A 321 -7.49 0.19 5.90
C ASP A 321 -8.18 -0.44 4.67
N GLY A 322 -9.52 -0.55 4.69
CA GLY A 322 -10.27 -1.06 3.55
C GLY A 322 -10.33 -0.09 2.36
N PHE A 323 -10.23 1.22 2.57
CA PHE A 323 -10.07 2.19 1.47
C PHE A 323 -8.69 2.07 0.83
N ILE A 324 -7.64 1.85 1.63
CA ILE A 324 -6.30 1.57 1.10
C ILE A 324 -6.34 0.38 0.14
N CYS A 325 -7.08 -0.68 0.50
CA CYS A 325 -7.32 -1.84 -0.37
C CYS A 325 -8.20 -1.53 -1.59
N ASP A 326 -9.13 -0.57 -1.48
CA ASP A 326 -9.98 -0.15 -2.60
C ASP A 326 -9.25 0.77 -3.59
N PHE A 327 -8.16 1.44 -3.17
CA PHE A 327 -7.25 2.14 -4.09
C PHE A 327 -6.49 1.15 -4.97
N MET A 328 -6.16 -0.05 -4.46
CA MET A 328 -5.45 -1.08 -5.20
C MET A 328 -6.30 -1.58 -6.37
N GLN A 329 -5.69 -1.77 -7.54
CA GLN A 329 -6.38 -2.23 -8.76
C GLN A 329 -5.76 -3.52 -9.32
N CYS A 330 -4.89 -4.18 -8.55
CA CYS A 330 -4.06 -5.29 -8.97
C CYS A 330 -4.87 -6.53 -9.39
N GLU A 331 -6.09 -6.68 -8.87
CA GLU A 331 -6.99 -7.81 -9.08
C GLU A 331 -8.03 -7.60 -10.17
N ARG A 332 -8.18 -6.38 -10.69
CA ARG A 332 -9.41 -5.97 -11.39
C ARG A 332 -9.73 -6.79 -12.64
N ASP A 333 -8.71 -7.33 -13.31
CA ASP A 333 -8.83 -8.19 -14.50
C ASP A 333 -9.14 -9.66 -14.15
N LEU A 334 -8.97 -10.07 -12.89
CA LEU A 334 -9.20 -11.44 -12.45
C LEU A 334 -10.69 -11.68 -12.20
N PRO A 335 -11.19 -12.91 -12.42
CA PRO A 335 -12.58 -13.22 -12.11
C PRO A 335 -12.91 -13.01 -10.61
N GLY A 336 -14.16 -12.67 -10.33
CA GLY A 336 -14.73 -12.51 -8.99
C GLY A 336 -15.11 -13.87 -8.41
N ARG A 337 -14.11 -14.73 -8.20
CA ARG A 337 -14.27 -16.10 -7.70
C ARG A 337 -13.58 -16.27 -6.35
N ARG A 338 -14.06 -17.23 -5.55
CA ARG A 338 -13.45 -17.53 -4.27
C ARG A 338 -12.06 -18.12 -4.50
N PHE A 339 -11.06 -17.55 -3.85
CA PHE A 339 -9.68 -18.02 -3.97
C PHE A 339 -9.53 -19.52 -3.75
N LEU A 340 -10.23 -20.08 -2.75
CA LEU A 340 -10.20 -21.50 -2.43
C LEU A 340 -10.68 -22.40 -3.59
N GLU A 341 -11.64 -21.93 -4.40
CA GLU A 341 -12.12 -22.67 -5.58
C GLU A 341 -11.07 -22.61 -6.69
N VAL A 342 -10.55 -21.41 -6.97
CA VAL A 342 -9.49 -21.21 -7.98
C VAL A 342 -8.25 -22.04 -7.65
N ALA A 343 -7.80 -22.02 -6.39
CA ALA A 343 -6.63 -22.78 -5.94
C ALA A 343 -6.80 -24.29 -6.06
N GLN A 344 -8.01 -24.83 -5.95
CA GLN A 344 -8.26 -26.26 -6.18
C GLN A 344 -8.28 -26.64 -7.66
N GLU A 345 -8.69 -25.73 -8.53
CA GLU A 345 -8.87 -25.99 -9.96
C GLU A 345 -7.58 -25.77 -10.76
N ASP A 346 -6.87 -24.68 -10.49
CA ASP A 346 -5.70 -24.25 -11.27
C ASP A 346 -4.70 -23.50 -10.38
N GLU A 347 -3.55 -24.15 -10.13
CA GLU A 347 -2.46 -23.60 -9.33
C GLU A 347 -1.90 -22.29 -9.92
N GLU A 348 -1.73 -22.21 -11.25
CA GLU A 348 -1.14 -21.05 -11.92
C GLU A 348 -2.10 -19.86 -11.94
N GLU A 349 -3.40 -20.12 -12.10
CA GLU A 349 -4.41 -19.06 -11.95
C GLU A 349 -4.44 -18.55 -10.51
N ALA A 350 -4.40 -19.43 -9.49
CA ALA A 350 -4.39 -19.03 -8.10
C ALA A 350 -3.15 -18.20 -7.71
N LYS A 351 -1.98 -18.48 -8.31
CA LYS A 351 -0.78 -17.64 -8.14
C LYS A 351 -1.03 -16.19 -8.59
N LYS A 352 -1.88 -15.93 -9.59
CA LYS A 352 -2.23 -14.55 -10.01
C LYS A 352 -3.01 -13.81 -8.92
N TYR A 353 -3.95 -14.49 -8.25
CA TYR A 353 -4.70 -13.92 -7.14
C TYR A 353 -3.80 -13.63 -5.94
N ALA A 354 -2.91 -14.56 -5.59
CA ALA A 354 -1.94 -14.36 -4.51
C ALA A 354 -0.98 -13.21 -4.82
N LYS A 355 -0.50 -13.12 -6.07
CA LYS A 355 0.33 -12.01 -6.57
C LYS A 355 -0.37 -10.67 -6.44
N ALA A 356 -1.67 -10.57 -6.78
CA ALA A 356 -2.42 -9.32 -6.62
C ALA A 356 -2.42 -8.82 -5.16
N ILE A 357 -2.52 -9.74 -4.19
CA ILE A 357 -2.48 -9.40 -2.76
C ILE A 357 -1.15 -8.78 -2.38
N VAL A 358 -0.03 -9.42 -2.72
CA VAL A 358 1.30 -8.92 -2.35
C VAL A 358 1.70 -7.69 -3.15
N GLU A 359 1.29 -7.58 -4.42
CA GLU A 359 1.49 -6.38 -5.26
C GLU A 359 0.89 -5.14 -4.62
N GLY A 360 -0.38 -5.21 -4.23
CA GLY A 360 -1.07 -4.10 -3.56
C GLY A 360 -0.53 -3.85 -2.14
N ALA A 361 -0.34 -4.91 -1.34
CA ALA A 361 0.16 -4.79 0.02
C ALA A 361 1.57 -4.17 0.07
N GLY A 362 2.44 -4.53 -0.87
CA GLY A 362 3.81 -4.03 -0.96
C GLY A 362 3.93 -2.67 -1.63
N GLY A 363 3.28 -2.50 -2.79
CA GLY A 363 3.38 -1.29 -3.60
C GLY A 363 2.55 -0.10 -3.10
N ILE A 364 1.49 -0.36 -2.33
CA ILE A 364 0.59 0.69 -1.82
C ILE A 364 0.53 0.65 -0.30
N GLY A 365 0.12 -0.47 0.30
CA GLY A 365 -0.11 -0.56 1.75
C GLY A 365 1.14 -0.27 2.59
N ALA A 366 2.26 -0.93 2.28
CA ALA A 366 3.54 -0.72 2.94
C ALA A 366 4.12 0.69 2.70
N VAL A 367 3.91 1.26 1.50
CA VAL A 367 4.43 2.57 1.14
C VAL A 367 3.69 3.68 1.89
N ILE A 368 2.36 3.64 1.88
CA ILE A 368 1.51 4.62 2.59
C ILE A 368 1.81 4.61 4.09
N ASP A 369 1.82 3.43 4.71
CA ASP A 369 2.03 3.28 6.15
C ASP A 369 3.43 3.69 6.59
N ASN A 370 4.46 3.16 5.93
CA ASN A 370 5.82 3.24 6.44
C ASN A 370 6.65 4.36 5.83
N SER A 371 6.64 4.49 4.50
CA SER A 371 7.47 5.49 3.84
C SER A 371 6.88 6.89 4.00
N VAL A 372 5.56 7.00 3.91
CA VAL A 372 4.88 8.30 3.88
C VAL A 372 4.31 8.66 5.24
N TRP A 373 3.40 7.88 5.80
CA TRP A 373 2.75 8.29 7.04
C TRP A 373 3.72 8.27 8.24
N LEU A 374 4.20 7.09 8.62
CA LEU A 374 5.04 6.97 9.81
C LEU A 374 6.45 7.51 9.58
N GLY A 375 7.04 7.26 8.41
CA GLY A 375 8.42 7.64 8.08
C GLY A 375 8.60 9.09 7.64
N PHE A 376 7.52 9.83 7.36
CA PHE A 376 7.60 11.23 6.96
C PHE A 376 6.66 12.11 7.79
N TYR A 377 5.33 11.92 7.72
CA TYR A 377 4.38 12.78 8.43
C TYR A 377 4.51 12.74 9.96
N MET A 378 4.81 11.56 10.52
CA MET A 378 4.86 11.35 11.97
C MET A 378 6.27 11.33 12.56
N SER A 379 7.32 11.39 11.73
CA SER A 379 8.71 11.40 12.19
C SER A 379 9.60 12.30 11.34
N GLY A 380 9.91 11.89 10.11
CA GLY A 380 10.77 12.61 9.17
C GLY A 380 12.23 12.13 9.19
N GLY A 381 13.07 12.78 8.38
CA GLY A 381 14.49 12.43 8.23
C GLY A 381 14.70 11.29 7.20
N ILE A 382 15.55 10.31 7.55
CA ILE A 382 15.83 9.14 6.69
C ILE A 382 14.58 8.24 6.53
N GLY A 383 13.67 8.28 7.52
CA GLY A 383 12.41 7.54 7.47
C GLY A 383 12.59 6.02 7.47
N PHE A 384 11.59 5.31 6.92
CA PHE A 384 11.46 3.85 7.02
C PHE A 384 11.37 3.14 5.64
N SER A 385 11.83 3.81 4.58
CA SER A 385 11.74 3.28 3.21
C SER A 385 12.58 2.02 3.01
N ASN A 386 13.83 2.03 3.47
CA ASN A 386 14.75 0.88 3.37
C ASN A 386 14.58 -0.16 4.48
N THR A 387 13.72 0.11 5.47
CA THR A 387 13.43 -0.82 6.55
C THR A 387 12.12 -1.55 6.29
N THR A 388 10.99 -0.93 6.60
CA THR A 388 9.71 -1.63 6.64
C THR A 388 8.98 -1.63 5.30
N THR A 389 9.09 -0.56 4.49
CA THR A 389 8.50 -0.56 3.14
C THR A 389 9.20 -1.56 2.23
N ALA A 390 10.54 -1.55 2.18
CA ALA A 390 11.32 -2.39 1.28
C ALA A 390 11.04 -3.89 1.45
N ALA A 391 10.78 -4.35 2.68
CA ALA A 391 10.51 -5.76 2.98
C ALA A 391 9.29 -6.34 2.25
N ALA A 392 8.30 -5.50 1.90
CA ALA A 392 7.14 -5.91 1.10
C ALA A 392 7.25 -5.49 -0.38
N LEU A 393 8.22 -4.66 -0.73
CA LEU A 393 8.40 -4.07 -2.06
C LEU A 393 9.43 -4.82 -2.92
N ALA A 394 10.40 -5.50 -2.30
CA ALA A 394 11.58 -6.00 -2.98
C ALA A 394 11.98 -7.43 -2.58
N GLY A 395 12.81 -8.04 -3.42
CA GLY A 395 13.48 -9.31 -3.17
C GLY A 395 12.69 -10.57 -3.56
N ASN A 396 11.47 -10.42 -4.09
CA ASN A 396 10.57 -11.53 -4.41
C ASN A 396 10.29 -12.49 -3.23
N VAL A 397 10.50 -12.05 -1.99
CA VAL A 397 10.36 -12.90 -0.79
C VAL A 397 8.91 -13.23 -0.53
N LEU A 398 8.03 -12.22 -0.55
CA LEU A 398 6.60 -12.44 -0.38
C LEU A 398 6.02 -13.27 -1.52
N GLU A 399 6.46 -13.00 -2.75
CA GLU A 399 6.03 -13.74 -3.93
C GLU A 399 6.37 -15.24 -3.83
N ASP A 400 7.60 -15.57 -3.44
CA ASP A 400 8.02 -16.96 -3.21
C ASP A 400 7.18 -17.64 -2.12
N PHE A 401 7.02 -16.97 -0.98
CA PHE A 401 6.25 -17.52 0.14
C PHE A 401 4.78 -17.70 -0.20
N THR A 402 4.18 -16.77 -0.96
CA THR A 402 2.79 -16.94 -1.41
C THR A 402 2.64 -18.06 -2.44
N ASP A 403 3.60 -18.25 -3.35
CA ASP A 403 3.55 -19.34 -4.33
C ASP A 403 3.50 -20.70 -3.61
N GLN A 404 4.26 -20.84 -2.52
CA GLN A 404 4.26 -22.05 -1.68
C GLN A 404 2.94 -22.26 -0.93
N VAL A 405 2.28 -21.19 -0.48
CA VAL A 405 0.93 -21.27 0.09
C VAL A 405 -0.08 -21.72 -0.95
N VAL A 406 0.04 -21.24 -2.20
CA VAL A 406 -0.84 -21.68 -3.30
C VAL A 406 -0.63 -23.16 -3.59
N GLU A 407 0.62 -23.61 -3.75
CA GLU A 407 0.95 -25.02 -4.00
C GLU A 407 0.41 -25.93 -2.88
N PHE A 408 0.62 -25.54 -1.62
CA PHE A 408 0.06 -26.26 -0.47
C PHE A 408 -1.47 -26.33 -0.52
N THR A 409 -2.12 -25.21 -0.82
CA THR A 409 -3.59 -25.15 -0.92
C THR A 409 -4.10 -26.04 -2.05
N HIS A 410 -3.47 -25.97 -3.23
CA HIS A 410 -3.83 -26.78 -4.40
C HIS A 410 -3.76 -28.27 -4.10
N ARG A 411 -2.73 -28.73 -3.39
CA ARG A 411 -2.55 -30.15 -3.07
C ARG A 411 -3.46 -30.65 -1.96
N TYR A 412 -3.67 -29.86 -0.91
CA TYR A 412 -4.27 -30.37 0.33
C TYR A 412 -5.67 -29.86 0.63
N ALA A 413 -6.17 -28.85 -0.10
CA ALA A 413 -7.51 -28.31 0.09
C ALA A 413 -8.55 -28.86 -0.91
N VAL A 414 -8.20 -29.88 -1.71
CA VAL A 414 -9.12 -30.48 -2.70
C VAL A 414 -10.37 -31.05 -2.03
N GLY A 415 -11.54 -30.64 -2.53
CA GLY A 415 -12.85 -31.01 -1.98
C GLY A 415 -13.31 -30.14 -0.80
N VAL A 416 -12.49 -29.19 -0.34
CA VAL A 416 -12.86 -28.27 0.74
C VAL A 416 -13.65 -27.09 0.17
N ARG A 417 -14.96 -27.07 0.44
CA ARG A 417 -15.85 -25.98 -0.04
C ARG A 417 -15.67 -24.66 0.71
N LYS A 418 -15.38 -24.73 2.01
CA LYS A 418 -15.28 -23.56 2.89
C LYS A 418 -14.39 -23.87 4.08
N ILE A 419 -13.46 -22.97 4.36
CA ILE A 419 -12.66 -23.00 5.58
C ILE A 419 -13.35 -22.08 6.60
N THR A 420 -13.88 -22.67 7.68
CA THR A 420 -14.54 -21.89 8.74
C THR A 420 -13.48 -21.16 9.58
N PRO A 421 -13.61 -19.83 9.80
CA PRO A 421 -12.62 -19.05 10.53
C PRO A 421 -12.72 -19.24 12.06
N THR A 422 -12.60 -20.48 12.55
CA THR A 422 -12.47 -20.75 13.99
C THR A 422 -11.01 -20.57 14.42
N TRP A 423 -10.78 -20.36 15.72
CA TRP A 423 -9.42 -20.16 16.23
C TRP A 423 -8.49 -21.35 15.95
N ASP A 424 -8.97 -22.59 16.12
CA ASP A 424 -8.14 -23.77 15.89
C ASP A 424 -7.73 -23.92 14.44
N VAL A 425 -8.63 -23.61 13.50
CA VAL A 425 -8.32 -23.62 12.06
C VAL A 425 -7.33 -22.51 11.71
N ILE A 426 -7.55 -21.29 12.21
CA ILE A 426 -6.62 -20.17 12.01
C ILE A 426 -5.23 -20.54 12.54
N ARG A 427 -5.16 -21.04 13.78
CA ARG A 427 -3.89 -21.44 14.41
C ARG A 427 -3.17 -22.52 13.61
N LEU A 428 -3.89 -23.55 13.14
CA LEU A 428 -3.33 -24.62 12.32
C LEU A 428 -2.69 -24.06 11.04
N ILE A 429 -3.45 -23.28 10.27
CA ILE A 429 -2.97 -22.67 9.02
C ILE A 429 -1.73 -21.81 9.28
N VAL A 430 -1.79 -20.96 10.32
CA VAL A 430 -0.70 -20.03 10.65
C VAL A 430 0.54 -20.78 11.11
N HIS A 431 0.42 -21.82 11.94
CA HIS A 431 1.57 -22.64 12.38
C HIS A 431 2.31 -23.24 11.18
N MET A 432 1.58 -23.82 10.24
CA MET A 432 2.18 -24.45 9.06
C MET A 432 2.92 -23.44 8.17
N ILE A 433 2.27 -22.32 7.85
CA ILE A 433 2.81 -21.33 6.92
C ILE A 433 3.97 -20.56 7.55
N ILE A 434 3.85 -20.20 8.83
CA ILE A 434 4.88 -19.42 9.52
C ILE A 434 6.08 -20.26 9.88
N GLN A 435 5.90 -21.55 10.20
CA GLN A 435 7.03 -22.47 10.35
C GLN A 435 7.85 -22.53 9.05
N PHE A 436 7.20 -22.72 7.89
CA PHE A 436 7.89 -22.69 6.59
C PHE A 436 8.64 -21.37 6.35
N ALA A 437 7.99 -20.23 6.62
CA ALA A 437 8.60 -18.92 6.45
C ALA A 437 9.84 -18.75 7.36
N MET A 438 9.73 -19.14 8.63
CA MET A 438 10.82 -19.04 9.60
C MET A 438 11.99 -19.96 9.25
N GLU A 439 11.70 -21.22 8.88
CA GLU A 439 12.71 -22.17 8.40
C GLU A 439 13.42 -21.64 7.16
N SER A 440 12.72 -20.92 6.26
CA SER A 440 13.37 -20.29 5.09
C SER A 440 14.40 -19.23 5.50
N TYR A 441 14.12 -18.41 6.52
CA TYR A 441 15.11 -17.44 7.05
C TYR A 441 16.32 -18.13 7.70
N GLU A 442 16.09 -19.25 8.38
CA GLU A 442 17.13 -20.03 9.06
C GLU A 442 17.99 -20.80 8.06
N LYS A 443 17.39 -21.31 6.99
CA LYS A 443 18.07 -22.00 5.89
C LYS A 443 18.90 -21.06 5.03
N PHE A 444 18.42 -19.86 4.72
CA PHE A 444 19.09 -18.91 3.82
C PHE A 444 19.68 -17.72 4.59
N PRO A 445 20.98 -17.76 4.96
CA PRO A 445 21.68 -16.64 5.58
C PRO A 445 21.52 -15.32 4.82
N LEU A 446 21.56 -15.34 3.48
CA LEU A 446 21.37 -14.12 2.69
C LEU A 446 19.97 -13.53 2.79
N LEU A 447 18.93 -14.35 3.03
CA LEU A 447 17.60 -13.83 3.31
C LEU A 447 17.55 -13.10 4.66
N THR A 448 18.17 -13.68 5.68
CA THR A 448 18.31 -13.02 6.99
C THR A 448 19.18 -11.76 6.89
N GLU A 449 20.19 -11.74 6.02
CA GLU A 449 21.01 -10.57 5.75
C GLU A 449 20.24 -9.48 4.98
N PHE A 450 19.41 -9.86 4.01
CA PHE A 450 18.53 -8.97 3.24
C PHE A 450 17.49 -8.31 4.16
N HIS A 451 16.83 -9.11 4.99
CA HIS A 451 15.91 -8.65 6.02
C HIS A 451 16.61 -8.63 7.38
N TRP A 452 17.69 -7.86 7.47
CA TRP A 452 18.53 -7.75 8.67
C TRP A 452 17.75 -7.30 9.91
N GLY A 453 16.76 -6.42 9.71
CA GLY A 453 15.94 -5.88 10.79
C GLY A 453 14.80 -6.80 11.18
N GLY A 454 14.51 -6.88 12.48
CA GLY A 454 13.31 -7.56 12.98
C GLY A 454 12.02 -6.99 12.40
N ALA A 455 12.01 -5.68 12.09
CA ALA A 455 10.87 -5.02 11.48
C ALA A 455 10.58 -5.44 10.04
N HIS A 456 11.61 -5.74 9.23
CA HIS A 456 11.43 -6.36 7.91
C HIS A 456 10.69 -7.68 8.05
N ARG A 457 11.12 -8.48 9.02
CA ARG A 457 10.54 -9.80 9.28
C ARG A 457 9.12 -9.71 9.86
N ILE A 458 8.80 -8.70 10.69
CA ILE A 458 7.42 -8.41 11.09
C ILE A 458 6.53 -8.19 9.87
N THR A 459 6.97 -7.37 8.92
CA THR A 459 6.22 -7.14 7.68
C THR A 459 6.00 -8.44 6.91
N VAL A 460 7.04 -9.23 6.68
CA VAL A 460 6.91 -10.47 5.89
C VAL A 460 6.05 -11.53 6.59
N ILE A 461 6.33 -11.83 7.86
CA ILE A 461 5.58 -12.80 8.67
C ILE A 461 4.12 -12.38 8.78
N GLY A 462 3.88 -11.08 9.04
CA GLY A 462 2.54 -10.54 9.16
C GLY A 462 1.73 -10.63 7.87
N VAL A 463 2.34 -10.23 6.73
CA VAL A 463 1.69 -10.30 5.41
C VAL A 463 1.35 -11.73 5.03
N ILE A 464 2.28 -12.67 5.23
CA ILE A 464 2.05 -14.07 4.85
C ILE A 464 0.98 -14.72 5.73
N ALA A 465 1.02 -14.51 7.06
CA ALA A 465 -0.04 -15.03 7.93
C ALA A 465 -1.41 -14.43 7.58
N ALA A 466 -1.50 -13.10 7.49
CA ALA A 466 -2.76 -12.41 7.27
C ALA A 466 -3.30 -12.65 5.85
N GLY A 467 -2.47 -12.50 4.83
CA GLY A 467 -2.84 -12.71 3.43
C GLY A 467 -3.35 -14.12 3.17
N SER A 468 -2.66 -15.13 3.70
CA SER A 468 -3.06 -16.54 3.52
C SER A 468 -4.37 -16.85 4.22
N VAL A 469 -4.52 -16.48 5.50
CA VAL A 469 -5.78 -16.72 6.23
C VAL A 469 -6.93 -15.92 5.62
N GLY A 470 -6.68 -14.69 5.16
CA GLY A 470 -7.66 -13.88 4.46
C GLY A 470 -8.14 -14.56 3.17
N ALA A 471 -7.22 -14.96 2.30
CA ALA A 471 -7.53 -15.62 1.04
C ALA A 471 -8.26 -16.95 1.24
N LEU A 472 -7.88 -17.73 2.25
CA LEU A 472 -8.47 -19.04 2.51
C LEU A 472 -9.84 -18.98 3.20
N THR A 473 -10.05 -18.02 4.10
CA THR A 473 -11.29 -17.95 4.92
C THR A 473 -12.29 -16.92 4.44
N GLY A 474 -11.85 -15.93 3.66
CA GLY A 474 -12.65 -14.77 3.29
C GLY A 474 -13.01 -13.86 4.48
N SER A 475 -12.29 -13.94 5.60
CA SER A 475 -12.54 -13.14 6.81
C SER A 475 -11.33 -12.25 7.16
N SER A 476 -11.52 -10.95 7.08
CA SER A 476 -10.51 -9.93 7.38
C SER A 476 -10.13 -9.92 8.86
N THR A 477 -11.09 -10.13 9.75
CA THR A 477 -10.83 -10.25 11.20
C THR A 477 -10.03 -11.50 11.54
N ALA A 478 -10.34 -12.64 10.90
CA ALA A 478 -9.54 -13.86 11.06
C ALA A 478 -8.11 -13.66 10.54
N ALA A 479 -7.98 -13.00 9.39
CA ALA A 479 -6.71 -12.66 8.77
C ALA A 479 -5.86 -11.74 9.65
N LEU A 480 -6.42 -10.65 10.16
CA LEU A 480 -5.68 -9.74 11.02
C LEU A 480 -5.30 -10.41 12.36
N LYS A 481 -6.17 -11.28 12.88
CA LYS A 481 -5.87 -12.11 14.07
C LYS A 481 -4.70 -13.05 13.82
N ALA A 482 -4.65 -13.66 12.64
CA ALA A 482 -3.56 -14.52 12.22
C ALA A 482 -2.22 -13.77 12.18
N GLY A 483 -2.22 -12.57 11.58
CA GLY A 483 -1.03 -11.70 11.54
C GLY A 483 -0.52 -11.34 12.93
N HIS A 484 -1.39 -10.86 13.81
CA HIS A 484 -1.03 -10.52 15.19
C HIS A 484 -0.52 -11.75 15.96
N TYR A 485 -1.17 -12.91 15.83
CA TYR A 485 -0.72 -14.13 16.49
C TYR A 485 0.66 -14.58 16.01
N ALA A 486 0.90 -14.51 14.69
CA ALA A 486 2.18 -14.88 14.09
C ALA A 486 3.31 -14.01 14.63
N ILE A 487 3.11 -12.70 14.75
CA ILE A 487 4.15 -11.78 15.25
C ILE A 487 4.32 -11.89 16.77
N ALA A 488 3.22 -11.79 17.52
CA ALA A 488 3.24 -11.74 18.98
C ALA A 488 3.75 -13.03 19.63
N HIS A 489 3.49 -14.18 19.01
CA HIS A 489 3.78 -15.50 19.59
C HIS A 489 4.72 -16.35 18.74
N LEU A 490 4.41 -16.63 17.47
CA LEU A 490 5.24 -17.58 16.71
C LEU A 490 6.64 -17.04 16.42
N MET A 491 6.72 -15.85 15.83
CA MET A 491 7.98 -15.17 15.55
C MET A 491 8.73 -14.86 16.85
N LYS A 492 8.03 -14.30 17.83
CA LYS A 492 8.62 -13.91 19.12
C LYS A 492 9.23 -15.10 19.86
N GLU A 493 8.47 -16.17 20.05
CA GLU A 493 8.93 -17.34 20.81
C GLU A 493 9.90 -18.19 19.99
N GLY A 494 9.69 -18.34 18.68
CA GLY A 494 10.57 -19.15 17.85
C GLY A 494 11.94 -18.54 17.62
N TRP A 495 12.06 -17.22 17.49
CA TRP A 495 13.37 -16.55 17.36
C TRP A 495 13.88 -15.87 18.63
N LEU A 496 13.09 -15.87 19.71
CA LEU A 496 13.34 -15.12 20.94
C LEU A 496 13.59 -13.61 20.69
N ARG A 497 13.04 -13.10 19.58
CA ARG A 497 13.18 -11.71 19.13
C ARG A 497 12.08 -11.35 18.13
N THR A 498 11.71 -10.07 18.11
CA THR A 498 10.71 -9.48 17.22
C THR A 498 11.31 -8.26 16.51
N GLY A 499 10.58 -7.14 16.47
CA GLY A 499 11.00 -5.84 15.95
C GLY A 499 11.81 -5.02 16.97
N TRP A 500 11.88 -3.71 16.74
CA TRP A 500 12.64 -2.83 17.65
C TRP A 500 11.81 -2.47 18.89
N ALA A 501 12.45 -2.33 20.05
CA ALA A 501 11.89 -1.70 21.27
C ALA A 501 10.43 -2.07 21.62
N GLY A 502 10.03 -3.33 21.47
CA GLY A 502 8.66 -3.79 21.76
C GLY A 502 7.63 -3.44 20.68
N GLN A 503 8.05 -3.27 19.43
CA GLN A 503 7.20 -3.00 18.26
C GLN A 503 6.00 -3.95 18.16
N GLU A 504 6.13 -5.20 18.63
CA GLU A 504 5.06 -6.20 18.63
C GLU A 504 3.93 -5.93 19.65
N ILE A 505 4.01 -4.84 20.43
CA ILE A 505 2.97 -4.49 21.40
C ILE A 505 1.59 -4.38 20.74
N GLN A 506 1.55 -3.86 19.51
CA GLN A 506 0.34 -3.79 18.68
C GLN A 506 -0.25 -5.18 18.42
N ASP A 507 0.59 -6.20 18.30
CA ASP A 507 0.17 -7.57 18.03
C ASP A 507 -0.34 -8.28 19.29
N HIS A 508 0.31 -8.09 20.45
CA HIS A 508 -0.15 -8.66 21.72
C HIS A 508 -1.56 -8.19 22.08
N ILE A 509 -1.80 -6.89 21.98
CA ILE A 509 -3.12 -6.29 22.28
C ILE A 509 -4.09 -6.39 21.10
N GLY A 510 -3.59 -6.52 19.88
CA GLY A 510 -4.40 -6.66 18.68
C GLY A 510 -5.27 -7.91 18.74
N LEU A 511 -4.76 -9.00 19.34
CA LEU A 511 -5.52 -10.24 19.55
C LEU A 511 -6.83 -10.05 20.33
N PRO A 512 -6.84 -9.51 21.57
CA PRO A 512 -8.08 -9.24 22.29
C PRO A 512 -8.90 -8.10 21.66
N TYR A 513 -8.26 -7.10 21.05
CA TYR A 513 -8.97 -5.92 20.51
C TYR A 513 -9.73 -6.22 19.21
N LEU A 514 -9.35 -7.27 18.46
CA LEU A 514 -10.07 -7.67 17.25
C LEU A 514 -11.51 -8.14 17.52
N CYS A 515 -11.78 -8.67 18.70
CA CYS A 515 -13.09 -9.14 19.11
C CYS A 515 -13.74 -8.26 20.19
N SER A 516 -13.14 -7.11 20.51
CA SER A 516 -13.69 -6.18 21.49
C SER A 516 -14.88 -5.42 20.91
N PHE A 517 -15.84 -5.07 21.76
CA PHE A 517 -16.93 -4.13 21.46
C PHE A 517 -16.79 -2.83 22.24
N ARG A 518 -15.70 -2.67 23.01
CA ARG A 518 -15.46 -1.45 23.76
C ARG A 518 -15.11 -0.30 22.81
N PRO A 519 -15.54 0.93 23.11
CA PRO A 519 -15.08 2.11 22.38
C PRO A 519 -13.55 2.12 22.29
N GLU A 520 -13.02 2.59 21.16
CA GLU A 520 -11.58 2.74 20.91
C GLU A 520 -10.75 1.44 20.82
N GLU A 521 -11.34 0.28 21.15
CA GLU A 521 -10.75 -1.05 20.98
C GLU A 521 -11.41 -1.82 19.83
N GLY A 522 -12.73 -1.91 19.84
CA GLY A 522 -13.49 -2.68 18.88
C GLY A 522 -13.72 -1.94 17.57
N ASN A 523 -13.28 -2.52 16.45
CA ASN A 523 -13.72 -2.08 15.13
C ASN A 523 -13.56 -3.19 14.09
N LEU A 524 -14.40 -3.17 13.05
CA LEU A 524 -14.27 -4.02 11.87
C LEU A 524 -12.91 -3.75 11.21
N THR A 525 -12.21 -4.82 10.82
CA THR A 525 -10.84 -4.73 10.28
C THR A 525 -10.74 -3.72 9.13
N GLU A 526 -11.69 -3.75 8.21
CA GLU A 526 -11.75 -2.83 7.06
C GLU A 526 -11.97 -1.36 7.44
N LEU A 527 -12.58 -1.09 8.61
CA LEU A 527 -12.87 0.26 9.12
C LEU A 527 -11.82 0.78 10.11
N ARG A 528 -10.80 -0.02 10.39
CA ARG A 528 -9.59 0.44 11.11
C ARG A 528 -8.75 1.32 10.20
N GLY A 529 -7.60 1.75 10.68
CA GLY A 529 -6.68 2.60 9.92
C GLY A 529 -5.70 3.26 10.86
N LEU A 530 -4.83 4.08 10.30
CA LEU A 530 -3.73 4.73 11.02
C LEU A 530 -4.17 5.66 12.17
N ASN A 531 -5.45 6.03 12.22
CA ASN A 531 -6.03 6.80 13.32
C ASN A 531 -6.60 5.94 14.46
N TYR A 532 -6.76 4.63 14.27
CA TYR A 532 -7.16 3.69 15.31
C TYR A 532 -6.06 3.64 16.40
N PRO A 533 -6.40 3.76 17.70
CA PRO A 533 -5.43 4.01 18.77
C PRO A 533 -4.20 3.11 18.73
N MET A 534 -4.40 1.79 18.62
CA MET A 534 -3.29 0.84 18.70
C MET A 534 -2.50 0.64 17.40
N GLN A 535 -2.96 1.20 16.27
CA GLN A 535 -2.26 1.15 14.98
C GLN A 535 -1.41 2.42 14.74
N SER A 536 -1.47 3.38 15.66
CA SER A 536 -1.03 4.75 15.37
C SER A 536 0.44 5.08 15.69
N PHE A 537 1.21 4.14 16.24
CA PHE A 537 2.54 4.43 16.78
C PHE A 537 3.65 3.43 16.40
N SER A 538 3.36 2.38 15.60
CA SER A 538 4.38 1.40 15.20
C SER A 538 4.36 1.13 13.69
N ALA A 539 5.53 1.13 13.07
CA ALA A 539 5.68 0.82 11.65
C ALA A 539 5.65 -0.70 11.41
N ALA A 540 5.82 -1.14 10.17
CA ALA A 540 5.84 -2.52 9.67
C ALA A 540 4.49 -3.23 9.54
N HIS A 541 3.37 -2.59 9.94
CA HIS A 541 2.06 -3.26 9.99
C HIS A 541 1.15 -2.94 8.79
N GLY A 542 1.40 -1.88 8.02
CA GLY A 542 0.52 -1.47 6.91
C GLY A 542 0.31 -2.54 5.85
N ALA A 543 1.38 -3.23 5.45
CA ALA A 543 1.26 -4.33 4.49
C ALA A 543 0.45 -5.51 5.07
N LEU A 544 0.62 -5.84 6.36
CA LEU A 544 -0.19 -6.86 7.03
C LEU A 544 -1.67 -6.48 7.05
N ARG A 545 -2.01 -5.23 7.33
CA ARG A 545 -3.42 -4.77 7.36
C ARG A 545 -4.04 -4.79 5.96
N ALA A 546 -3.28 -4.34 4.96
CA ALA A 546 -3.69 -4.44 3.56
C ALA A 546 -3.88 -5.91 3.13
N ALA A 547 -2.92 -6.80 3.42
CA ALA A 547 -3.02 -8.22 3.12
C ALA A 547 -4.22 -8.89 3.82
N ALA A 548 -4.54 -8.47 5.06
CA ALA A 548 -5.70 -8.99 5.79
C ALA A 548 -7.03 -8.66 5.09
N ALA A 549 -7.28 -7.38 4.82
CA ALA A 549 -8.53 -6.92 4.24
C ALA A 549 -8.66 -7.32 2.76
N TYR A 550 -7.60 -7.09 1.97
CA TYR A 550 -7.60 -7.39 0.54
C TYR A 550 -7.54 -8.89 0.28
N GLY A 551 -6.76 -9.65 1.06
CA GLY A 551 -6.78 -11.12 1.00
C GLY A 551 -8.15 -11.69 1.32
N ALA A 552 -8.87 -11.13 2.31
CA ALA A 552 -10.24 -11.54 2.60
C ALA A 552 -11.23 -11.21 1.47
N MET A 553 -11.09 -10.06 0.81
CA MET A 553 -11.87 -9.73 -0.39
C MET A 553 -11.62 -10.75 -1.51
N ILE A 554 -10.34 -11.05 -1.80
CA ILE A 554 -9.95 -12.09 -2.77
C ILE A 554 -10.54 -13.45 -2.37
N GLY A 555 -10.46 -13.83 -1.10
CA GLY A 555 -11.02 -15.08 -0.59
C GLY A 555 -12.53 -15.22 -0.80
N ARG A 556 -13.27 -14.10 -0.72
CA ARG A 556 -14.72 -14.08 -0.99
C ARG A 556 -15.07 -14.01 -2.48
N GLY A 557 -14.13 -13.61 -3.34
CA GLY A 557 -14.40 -13.29 -4.73
C GLY A 557 -15.17 -11.97 -4.93
N THR A 558 -15.14 -11.08 -3.92
CA THR A 558 -15.82 -9.78 -4.01
C THR A 558 -14.99 -8.76 -4.80
N ALA A 559 -15.64 -7.75 -5.37
CA ALA A 559 -14.98 -6.73 -6.19
C ALA A 559 -14.37 -5.56 -5.39
N TRP A 560 -14.73 -5.37 -4.12
CA TRP A 560 -14.19 -4.32 -3.24
C TRP A 560 -14.09 -4.78 -1.78
N CYS A 561 -13.33 -4.05 -0.97
CA CYS A 561 -13.12 -4.27 0.45
C CYS A 561 -14.14 -3.50 1.32
N THR A 562 -14.33 -2.20 1.08
CA THR A 562 -15.22 -1.34 1.90
C THR A 562 -16.18 -0.53 1.07
N SER A 563 -15.71 0.12 0.02
CA SER A 563 -16.50 1.06 -0.77
C SER A 563 -16.40 0.75 -2.27
N PRO A 564 -17.52 0.32 -2.91
CA PRO A 564 -17.54 0.10 -4.36
C PRO A 564 -17.30 1.40 -5.14
N VAL A 565 -17.73 2.54 -4.57
CA VAL A 565 -17.53 3.88 -5.14
C VAL A 565 -16.04 4.24 -5.18
N VAL A 566 -15.30 3.95 -4.10
CA VAL A 566 -13.85 4.18 -4.07
C VAL A 566 -13.14 3.22 -5.03
N LYS A 567 -13.49 1.93 -5.02
CA LYS A 567 -12.90 0.94 -5.92
C LYS A 567 -13.02 1.35 -7.39
N ALA A 568 -14.23 1.72 -7.81
CA ALA A 568 -14.48 2.16 -9.19
C ALA A 568 -13.77 3.49 -9.50
N ALA A 569 -13.72 4.42 -8.54
CA ALA A 569 -13.04 5.70 -8.75
C ALA A 569 -11.54 5.54 -9.03
N PHE A 570 -10.83 4.58 -8.44
CA PHE A 570 -9.40 4.37 -8.70
C PHE A 570 -9.10 3.52 -9.94
N ALA A 571 -10.13 2.97 -10.60
CA ALA A 571 -10.00 2.30 -11.89
C ALA A 571 -9.99 3.30 -13.04
N ASP A 572 -9.12 4.31 -13.00
CA ASP A 572 -9.10 5.39 -14.00
C ASP A 572 -7.74 5.47 -14.71
N PRO A 573 -7.67 5.14 -16.01
CA PRO A 573 -6.43 5.21 -16.78
C PRO A 573 -5.83 6.62 -16.93
N HIS A 574 -6.55 7.68 -16.54
CA HIS A 574 -6.06 9.06 -16.60
C HIS A 574 -5.33 9.49 -15.31
N LEU A 575 -5.33 8.65 -14.27
CA LEU A 575 -4.42 8.83 -13.14
C LEU A 575 -2.98 8.66 -13.61
N LEU A 576 -2.06 9.41 -12.99
CA LEU A 576 -0.65 9.39 -13.37
C LEU A 576 0.07 8.21 -12.76
N PHE A 577 -0.32 7.83 -11.53
CA PHE A 577 0.14 6.60 -10.91
C PHE A 577 -0.76 5.42 -11.32
N ASP A 578 -0.16 4.35 -11.85
CA ASP A 578 -0.89 3.12 -12.18
C ASP A 578 -1.10 2.25 -10.93
N PHE A 579 -2.29 2.35 -10.34
CA PHE A 579 -2.71 1.57 -9.17
C PHE A 579 -2.86 0.06 -9.45
N LYS A 580 -2.81 -0.38 -10.72
CA LYS A 580 -2.82 -1.80 -11.08
C LYS A 580 -1.41 -2.41 -11.00
N ASN A 581 -0.38 -1.63 -11.31
CA ASN A 581 1.02 -2.06 -11.27
C ASN A 581 1.87 -1.08 -10.42
N PRO A 582 1.55 -0.93 -9.11
CA PRO A 582 2.18 0.06 -8.27
C PRO A 582 3.70 -0.13 -8.16
N ARG A 583 4.19 -1.37 -8.07
CA ARG A 583 5.63 -1.63 -7.94
C ARG A 583 6.38 -1.27 -9.22
N LEU A 584 5.78 -1.48 -10.39
CA LEU A 584 6.37 -1.07 -11.66
C LEU A 584 6.52 0.46 -11.75
N CYS A 585 5.53 1.23 -11.27
CA CYS A 585 5.64 2.68 -11.22
C CYS A 585 6.82 3.13 -10.34
N ILE A 586 6.95 2.53 -9.16
CA ILE A 586 8.04 2.80 -8.22
C ILE A 586 9.40 2.45 -8.84
N ALA A 587 9.49 1.31 -9.54
CA ALA A 587 10.69 0.87 -10.24
C ALA A 587 11.08 1.84 -11.38
N LYS A 588 10.11 2.26 -12.21
CA LYS A 588 10.34 3.25 -13.28
C LYS A 588 10.82 4.59 -12.71
N ALA A 589 10.24 5.05 -11.61
CA ALA A 589 10.67 6.27 -10.95
C ALA A 589 12.11 6.18 -10.41
N ALA A 590 12.51 5.04 -9.85
CA ALA A 590 13.88 4.81 -9.43
C ALA A 590 14.88 4.87 -10.61
N LEU A 591 14.45 4.48 -11.81
CA LEU A 591 15.21 4.64 -13.06
C LEU A 591 15.08 6.04 -13.69
N ARG A 592 14.40 6.99 -13.02
CA ARG A 592 14.10 8.35 -13.53
C ARG A 592 13.24 8.34 -14.81
N GLN A 593 12.33 7.37 -14.93
CA GLN A 593 11.43 7.18 -16.08
C GLN A 593 9.94 7.43 -15.72
N PHE A 594 9.67 8.10 -14.60
CA PHE A 594 8.32 8.48 -14.19
C PHE A 594 8.20 10.00 -14.17
N MET A 595 7.12 10.53 -14.76
CA MET A 595 6.85 11.96 -14.82
C MET A 595 5.68 12.31 -13.89
N PRO A 596 5.92 13.01 -12.76
CA PRO A 596 4.85 13.46 -11.86
C PRO A 596 4.12 14.70 -12.43
N ALA A 597 3.00 15.06 -11.81
CA ALA A 597 2.34 16.35 -11.97
C ALA A 597 2.69 17.32 -10.83
N GLY A 598 2.21 18.55 -10.96
CA GLY A 598 2.43 19.61 -9.96
C GLY A 598 3.77 20.31 -10.04
N GLU A 599 4.61 19.97 -11.04
CA GLU A 599 5.82 20.72 -11.36
C GLU A 599 5.49 22.14 -11.83
N ARG A 600 6.44 23.05 -11.65
CA ARG A 600 6.26 24.49 -11.84
C ARG A 600 6.97 25.05 -13.06
N ASP A 601 7.52 24.18 -13.92
CA ASP A 601 8.28 24.58 -15.12
C ASP A 601 7.60 25.67 -15.96
N PRO A 602 6.27 25.66 -16.20
CA PRO A 602 5.61 26.70 -17.00
C PRO A 602 5.70 28.12 -16.43
N THR A 603 6.07 28.29 -15.16
CA THR A 603 6.19 29.60 -14.50
C THR A 603 7.57 29.88 -13.93
N LEU A 604 8.55 29.00 -14.18
CA LEU A 604 9.92 29.17 -13.74
C LEU A 604 10.82 29.61 -14.92
N PRO A 605 11.93 30.32 -14.64
CA PRO A 605 13.00 30.45 -15.62
C PRO A 605 13.52 29.08 -16.07
N LEU A 606 14.04 29.00 -17.29
CA LEU A 606 14.75 27.83 -17.78
C LEU A 606 15.92 27.53 -16.82
N HIS A 607 16.03 26.28 -16.39
CA HIS A 607 16.99 25.82 -15.38
C HIS A 607 17.61 24.46 -15.74
#